data_AF-A0A0Q6VWF9-F1
#
_entry.id   AF-A0A0Q6VWF9-F1
#
_cell.length_a   1.000
_cell.length_b   1.000
_cell.length_c   1.000
_cell.angle_alpha   90.00
_cell.angle_beta   90.00
_cell.angle_gamma   90.00
#
_symmetry.space_group_name_H-M   'P 1'
#
loop_
_entity.id
_entity.type
_entity.pdbx_description
1 polymer ?
#
loop_
_entity_poly.entity_id
_entity_poly.type
_entity_poly.pdbx_seq_one_letter_code
_entity_poly.pdbx_strand_id
1 'polypeptide(L)'
;MSISDDQQCEDQAKGPRQLEADIEAAQAGHIAAAFLAAIVESSDDAIVSKSLSGVITTWNKGAERLFGYAANEAIGKPITIVIPPDRLDEEPAILARIQAGERVDHFETIRRRKDGSLIDISLTISPIRDGNGEIIGASKIARDISERKRAAEHQELLLREMHHRVKNLFAITGSIITLAARTAKTTTDLASGLKGRLMALSRAHEMTLPSLNAEAATGTPQTTLFRLLSNILAPYEREGATRWKLTGDDIDVSGNKITNFALLFHEFATNAAKYGALSVEEGKLDIAVTAKGEILEIVWLESNGPQHSTSETRSIGFGSRLEQIIGKSLGVDISREWMPNGLSIRLSVPRGAISDSSGR
;
A
#
# COMPACT_ATOMS: atom_id res chain seq x y z
N MET A 1 -89.05 61.55 10.97
CA MET A 1 -88.73 60.36 10.15
C MET A 1 -87.23 60.41 9.92
N SER A 2 -86.37 60.00 10.86
CA SER A 2 -86.20 58.69 11.53
C SER A 2 -85.21 57.79 10.77
N ILE A 3 -84.02 57.59 11.39
CA ILE A 3 -83.31 56.31 11.63
C ILE A 3 -82.77 55.61 10.35
N SER A 4 -81.52 55.16 10.17
CA SER A 4 -80.29 54.94 10.96
C SER A 4 -79.12 54.78 9.95
N ASP A 5 -77.90 55.24 10.24
CA ASP A 5 -76.79 54.45 10.81
C ASP A 5 -76.76 52.98 10.35
N ASP A 6 -75.84 52.61 9.45
CA ASP A 6 -74.71 51.78 9.88
C ASP A 6 -73.72 51.49 8.75
N GLN A 7 -72.49 51.86 9.06
CA GLN A 7 -71.27 51.63 8.34
C GLN A 7 -70.78 50.24 8.76
N GLN A 8 -71.22 49.19 8.07
CA GLN A 8 -70.70 47.84 8.32
C GLN A 8 -69.45 47.58 7.47
N CYS A 9 -68.31 47.75 8.15
CA CYS A 9 -67.08 47.02 7.86
C CYS A 9 -67.42 45.52 7.87
N GLU A 10 -67.52 44.88 6.70
CA GLU A 10 -67.52 43.41 6.61
C GLU A 10 -66.10 42.91 6.91
N ASP A 11 -65.81 42.81 8.20
CA ASP A 11 -64.70 42.02 8.71
C ASP A 11 -65.06 40.55 8.43
N GLN A 12 -64.53 39.98 7.34
CA GLN A 12 -64.65 38.57 7.00
C GLN A 12 -63.86 37.74 8.03
N ALA A 13 -64.40 37.59 9.23
CA ALA A 13 -63.88 36.66 10.22
C ALA A 13 -64.06 35.23 9.67
N LYS A 14 -62.94 34.59 9.30
CA LYS A 14 -62.89 33.17 8.91
C LYS A 14 -63.62 32.34 9.97
N GLY A 15 -64.63 31.56 9.55
CA GLY A 15 -65.41 30.73 10.47
C GLY A 15 -64.56 29.64 11.17
N PRO A 16 -64.98 29.14 12.36
CA PRO A 16 -64.18 28.24 13.21
C PRO A 16 -63.60 27.02 12.48
N ARG A 17 -64.37 26.38 11.59
CA ARG A 17 -63.91 25.21 10.81
C ARG A 17 -62.82 25.53 9.79
N GLN A 18 -62.84 26.72 9.18
CA GLN A 18 -61.81 27.13 8.23
C GLN A 18 -60.51 27.44 8.98
N LEU A 19 -60.62 28.01 10.18
CA LEU A 19 -59.48 28.26 11.06
C LEU A 19 -58.86 26.94 11.56
N GLU A 20 -59.68 25.96 11.94
CA GLU A 20 -59.22 24.62 12.35
C GLU A 20 -58.49 23.90 11.21
N ALA A 21 -59.03 23.91 9.99
CA ALA A 21 -58.39 23.33 8.81
C ALA A 21 -57.06 24.03 8.44
N ASP A 22 -57.00 25.36 8.52
CA ASP A 22 -55.78 26.14 8.29
C ASP A 22 -54.71 25.79 9.36
N ILE A 23 -55.10 25.56 10.62
CA ILE A 23 -54.21 25.15 11.71
C ILE A 23 -53.69 23.73 11.50
N GLU A 24 -54.54 22.76 11.16
CA GLU A 24 -54.14 21.37 10.91
C GLU A 24 -53.16 21.28 9.72
N ALA A 25 -53.42 22.02 8.64
CA ALA A 25 -52.51 22.09 7.49
C ALA A 25 -51.16 22.72 7.85
N ALA A 26 -51.16 23.80 8.64
CA ALA A 26 -49.93 24.43 9.13
C ALA A 26 -49.14 23.50 10.06
N GLN A 27 -49.81 22.76 10.94
CA GLN A 27 -49.20 21.77 11.82
C GLN A 27 -48.59 20.61 11.03
N ALA A 28 -49.30 20.06 10.05
CA ALA A 28 -48.78 19.00 9.19
C ALA A 28 -47.53 19.45 8.41
N GLY A 29 -47.55 20.67 7.88
CA GLY A 29 -46.38 21.27 7.22
C GLY A 29 -45.20 21.46 8.17
N HIS A 30 -45.44 21.92 9.39
CA HIS A 30 -44.40 22.08 10.41
C HIS A 30 -43.78 20.74 10.82
N ILE A 31 -44.60 19.69 11.01
CA ILE A 31 -44.13 18.34 11.35
C ILE A 31 -43.27 17.78 10.21
N ALA A 32 -43.70 17.92 8.96
CA ALA A 32 -42.93 17.46 7.80
C ALA A 32 -41.58 18.18 7.68
N ALA A 33 -41.55 19.51 7.90
CA ALA A 33 -40.32 20.29 7.89
C ALA A 33 -39.36 19.88 9.02
N ALA A 34 -39.87 19.68 10.24
CA ALA A 34 -39.07 19.21 11.37
C ALA A 34 -38.49 17.81 11.13
N PHE A 35 -39.27 16.90 10.51
CA PHE A 35 -38.81 15.57 10.15
C PHE A 35 -37.69 15.59 9.10
N LEU A 36 -37.85 16.37 8.02
CA LEU A 36 -36.81 16.54 7.00
C LEU A 36 -35.55 17.19 7.57
N ALA A 37 -35.70 18.19 8.44
CA ALA A 37 -34.57 18.80 9.15
C ALA A 37 -33.81 17.76 10.00
N ALA A 38 -34.52 16.89 10.73
CA ALA A 38 -33.89 15.84 11.51
C ALA A 38 -33.10 14.84 10.64
N ILE A 39 -33.60 14.50 9.45
CA ILE A 39 -32.87 13.65 8.48
C ILE A 39 -31.59 14.35 8.00
N VAL A 40 -31.69 15.63 7.65
CA VAL A 40 -30.54 16.42 7.19
C VAL A 40 -29.50 16.58 8.30
N GLU A 41 -29.92 16.85 9.54
CA GLU A 41 -29.02 17.04 10.68
C GLU A 41 -28.35 15.74 11.15
N SER A 42 -29.00 14.59 10.98
CA SER A 42 -28.42 13.28 11.32
C SER A 42 -27.51 12.71 10.24
N SER A 43 -27.45 13.33 9.04
CA SER A 43 -26.58 12.87 7.97
C SER A 43 -25.09 13.02 8.31
N ASP A 44 -24.29 12.05 7.88
CA ASP A 44 -22.83 12.13 7.88
C ASP A 44 -22.28 12.94 6.72
N ASP A 45 -23.00 12.97 5.60
CA ASP A 45 -22.64 13.85 4.49
C ASP A 45 -22.89 15.31 4.90
N ALA A 46 -22.00 16.19 4.44
CA ALA A 46 -22.18 17.61 4.62
C ALA A 46 -23.23 18.14 3.65
N ILE A 47 -24.32 18.67 4.18
CA ILE A 47 -25.43 19.22 3.42
C ILE A 47 -25.49 20.73 3.67
N VAL A 48 -25.29 21.49 2.60
CA VAL A 48 -25.15 22.94 2.64
C VAL A 48 -26.04 23.56 1.59
N SER A 49 -26.77 24.62 1.93
CA SER A 49 -27.44 25.46 0.92
C SER A 49 -26.80 26.84 0.84
N LYS A 50 -26.94 27.47 -0.33
CA LYS A 50 -26.49 28.84 -0.57
C LYS A 50 -27.43 29.59 -1.52
N SER A 51 -27.43 30.90 -1.44
CA SER A 51 -28.05 31.79 -2.42
C SER A 51 -27.33 31.72 -3.78
N LEU A 52 -27.95 32.30 -4.81
CA LEU A 52 -27.31 32.49 -6.12
C LEU A 52 -26.10 33.44 -6.09
N SER A 53 -25.95 34.26 -5.04
CA SER A 53 -24.75 35.08 -4.80
C SER A 53 -23.63 34.33 -4.07
N GLY A 54 -23.81 33.02 -3.82
CA GLY A 54 -22.79 32.19 -3.18
C GLY A 54 -22.76 32.27 -1.65
N VAL A 55 -23.75 32.92 -1.03
CA VAL A 55 -23.82 33.11 0.43
C VAL A 55 -24.48 31.89 1.06
N ILE A 56 -23.84 31.29 2.07
CA ILE A 56 -24.32 30.10 2.79
C ILE A 56 -25.62 30.44 3.54
N THR A 57 -26.67 29.64 3.34
CA THR A 57 -27.98 29.79 3.97
C THR A 57 -28.28 28.70 4.99
N THR A 58 -27.76 27.47 4.81
CA THR A 58 -27.89 26.39 5.79
C THR A 58 -26.59 25.59 5.91
N TRP A 59 -26.39 24.98 7.08
CA TRP A 59 -25.17 24.24 7.42
C TRP A 59 -25.49 23.15 8.44
N ASN A 60 -25.59 21.89 8.00
CA ASN A 60 -25.95 20.78 8.89
C ASN A 60 -24.78 20.32 9.77
N LYS A 61 -25.04 19.43 10.75
CA LYS A 61 -23.99 18.81 11.59
C LYS A 61 -22.93 18.06 10.79
N GLY A 62 -23.27 17.45 9.65
CA GLY A 62 -22.28 16.84 8.75
C GLY A 62 -21.26 17.85 8.23
N ALA A 63 -21.71 19.05 7.84
CA ALA A 63 -20.85 20.13 7.38
C ALA A 63 -19.96 20.70 8.48
N GLU A 64 -20.48 20.79 9.71
CA GLU A 64 -19.66 21.15 10.88
C GLU A 64 -18.52 20.16 11.10
N ARG A 65 -18.82 18.85 11.08
CA ARG A 65 -17.81 17.80 11.23
C ARG A 65 -16.78 17.81 10.10
N LEU A 66 -17.24 17.94 8.85
CA LEU A 66 -16.39 17.85 7.67
C LEU A 66 -15.44 19.03 7.53
N PHE A 67 -15.92 20.26 7.75
CA PHE A 67 -15.18 21.48 7.47
C PHE A 67 -14.68 22.20 8.73
N GLY A 68 -15.17 21.85 9.92
CA GLY A 68 -14.74 22.42 11.20
C GLY A 68 -15.28 23.81 11.54
N TYR A 69 -16.22 24.33 10.74
CA TYR A 69 -16.95 25.57 11.05
C TYR A 69 -18.27 25.24 11.73
N ALA A 70 -18.59 25.90 12.84
CA ALA A 70 -19.92 25.83 13.41
C ALA A 70 -20.94 26.55 12.50
N ALA A 71 -22.21 26.14 12.53
CA ALA A 71 -23.24 26.71 11.66
C ALA A 71 -23.37 28.24 11.80
N ASN A 72 -23.26 28.76 13.02
CA ASN A 72 -23.29 30.20 13.29
C ASN A 72 -22.06 30.97 12.77
N GLU A 73 -20.96 30.29 12.48
CA GLU A 73 -19.77 30.88 11.86
C GLU A 73 -19.85 30.86 10.33
N ALA A 74 -20.51 29.84 9.77
CA ALA A 74 -20.58 29.58 8.34
C ALA A 74 -21.78 30.29 7.67
N ILE A 75 -22.96 30.29 8.29
CA ILE A 75 -24.16 30.89 7.71
C ILE A 75 -23.96 32.40 7.53
N GLY A 76 -24.36 32.92 6.37
CA GLY A 76 -24.16 34.32 5.97
C GLY A 76 -22.77 34.63 5.42
N LYS A 77 -21.82 33.68 5.43
CA LYS A 77 -20.51 33.82 4.77
C LYS A 77 -20.55 33.32 3.33
N PRO A 78 -19.64 33.78 2.46
CA PRO A 78 -19.51 33.20 1.13
C PRO A 78 -18.99 31.76 1.24
N ILE A 79 -19.49 30.86 0.39
CA ILE A 79 -19.05 29.44 0.35
C ILE A 79 -17.54 29.29 0.03
N THR A 80 -16.91 30.35 -0.48
CA THR A 80 -15.47 30.41 -0.75
C THR A 80 -14.61 30.24 0.51
N ILE A 81 -15.16 30.35 1.73
CA ILE A 81 -14.40 30.08 2.97
C ILE A 81 -13.84 28.65 3.03
N VAL A 82 -14.52 27.67 2.41
CA VAL A 82 -14.07 26.27 2.33
C VAL A 82 -13.34 25.95 1.02
N ILE A 83 -13.11 26.93 0.15
CA ILE A 83 -12.46 26.74 -1.15
C ILE A 83 -10.99 27.19 -1.05
N PRO A 84 -10.02 26.35 -1.44
CA PRO A 84 -8.62 26.74 -1.53
C PRO A 84 -8.40 27.91 -2.52
N PRO A 85 -7.41 28.79 -2.30
CA PRO A 85 -7.20 29.98 -3.13
C PRO A 85 -6.95 29.67 -4.61
N ASP A 86 -6.29 28.55 -4.90
CA ASP A 86 -5.98 28.03 -6.24
C ASP A 86 -7.20 27.42 -6.97
N ARG A 87 -8.37 27.38 -6.31
CA ARG A 87 -9.60 26.73 -6.80
C ARG A 87 -10.83 27.61 -6.74
N LEU A 88 -10.67 28.92 -6.47
CA LEU A 88 -11.80 29.85 -6.35
C LEU A 88 -12.65 29.93 -7.63
N ASP A 89 -12.05 29.70 -8.80
CA ASP A 89 -12.72 29.72 -10.10
C ASP A 89 -13.73 28.58 -10.31
N GLU A 90 -13.68 27.52 -9.50
CA GLU A 90 -14.67 26.44 -9.54
C GLU A 90 -16.09 26.94 -9.24
N GLU A 91 -16.21 27.90 -8.32
CA GLU A 91 -17.49 28.34 -7.78
C GLU A 91 -18.32 29.17 -8.78
N PRO A 92 -17.75 30.16 -9.51
CA PRO A 92 -18.45 30.82 -10.61
C PRO A 92 -18.93 29.85 -11.70
N ALA A 93 -18.10 28.88 -12.08
CA ALA A 93 -18.44 27.89 -13.10
C ALA A 93 -19.60 26.99 -12.65
N ILE A 94 -19.60 26.55 -11.39
CA ILE A 94 -20.70 25.79 -10.79
C ILE A 94 -21.98 26.63 -10.75
N LEU A 95 -21.91 27.89 -10.30
CA LEU A 95 -23.08 28.76 -10.20
C LEU A 95 -23.76 28.99 -11.56
N ALA A 96 -22.98 29.19 -12.63
CA ALA A 96 -23.52 29.35 -13.97
C ALA A 96 -24.36 28.13 -14.42
N ARG A 97 -23.87 26.91 -14.14
CA ARG A 97 -24.60 25.67 -14.43
C ARG A 97 -25.88 25.55 -13.61
N ILE A 98 -25.83 25.89 -12.31
CA ILE A 98 -27.02 25.88 -11.46
C ILE A 98 -28.05 26.91 -11.94
N GLN A 99 -27.62 28.10 -12.36
CA GLN A 99 -28.52 29.12 -12.93
C GLN A 99 -29.19 28.67 -14.23
N ALA A 100 -28.51 27.83 -15.02
CA ALA A 100 -29.09 27.17 -16.19
C ALA A 100 -30.05 26.01 -15.82
N GLY A 101 -30.23 25.70 -14.54
CA GLY A 101 -31.07 24.61 -14.06
C GLY A 101 -30.41 23.23 -14.11
N GLU A 102 -29.11 23.17 -14.41
CA GLU A 102 -28.36 21.92 -14.44
C GLU A 102 -28.02 21.44 -13.03
N ARG A 103 -27.87 20.13 -12.91
CA ARG A 103 -27.29 19.47 -11.74
C ARG A 103 -25.82 19.15 -12.02
N VAL A 104 -24.97 19.27 -11.00
CA VAL A 104 -23.58 18.81 -11.04
C VAL A 104 -23.48 17.53 -10.21
N ASP A 105 -23.21 16.41 -10.85
CA ASP A 105 -23.02 15.11 -10.19
C ASP A 105 -21.54 14.75 -10.09
N HIS A 106 -21.15 14.14 -8.96
CA HIS A 106 -19.82 13.53 -8.74
C HIS A 106 -18.63 14.44 -9.11
N PHE A 107 -18.68 15.72 -8.74
CA PHE A 107 -17.54 16.61 -8.94
C PHE A 107 -16.53 16.42 -7.80
N GLU A 108 -15.46 15.68 -8.07
CA GLU A 108 -14.35 15.50 -7.14
C GLU A 108 -13.44 16.74 -7.11
N THR A 109 -13.21 17.29 -5.92
CA THR A 109 -12.34 18.45 -5.71
C THR A 109 -11.75 18.45 -4.30
N ILE A 110 -10.90 19.44 -4.01
CA ILE A 110 -10.30 19.66 -2.71
C ILE A 110 -10.97 20.88 -2.06
N ARG A 111 -11.32 20.73 -0.78
CA ARG A 111 -11.76 21.82 0.09
C ARG A 111 -10.76 22.05 1.22
N ARG A 112 -10.90 23.20 1.88
CA ARG A 112 -10.08 23.60 3.01
C ARG A 112 -10.95 23.69 4.26
N ARG A 113 -10.53 23.04 5.33
CA ARG A 113 -11.16 23.12 6.65
C ARG A 113 -10.77 24.43 7.36
N LYS A 114 -11.45 24.74 8.47
CA LYS A 114 -11.16 25.92 9.30
C LYS A 114 -9.71 25.97 9.81
N ASP A 115 -9.12 24.81 10.11
CA ASP A 115 -7.72 24.69 10.56
C ASP A 115 -6.69 24.84 9.42
N GLY A 116 -7.15 25.00 8.17
CA GLY A 116 -6.31 25.12 6.99
C GLY A 116 -5.97 23.79 6.32
N SER A 117 -6.30 22.64 6.92
CA SER A 117 -6.08 21.33 6.31
C SER A 117 -6.93 21.15 5.05
N LEU A 118 -6.40 20.41 4.09
CA LEU A 118 -7.08 20.07 2.85
C LEU A 118 -7.84 18.74 3.00
N ILE A 119 -8.96 18.63 2.28
CA ILE A 119 -9.80 17.44 2.24
C ILE A 119 -10.28 17.17 0.82
N ASP A 120 -10.10 15.94 0.37
CA ASP A 120 -10.68 15.47 -0.88
C ASP A 120 -12.16 15.16 -0.66
N ILE A 121 -13.02 15.76 -1.49
CA ILE A 121 -14.46 15.54 -1.43
C ILE A 121 -15.04 15.24 -2.80
N SER A 122 -16.17 14.53 -2.81
CA SER A 122 -17.06 14.43 -3.96
C SER A 122 -18.30 15.30 -3.71
N LEU A 123 -18.63 16.16 -4.67
CA LEU A 123 -19.74 17.09 -4.62
C LEU A 123 -20.89 16.66 -5.54
N THR A 124 -22.10 16.72 -5.00
CA THR A 124 -23.34 16.78 -5.77
C THR A 124 -24.01 18.11 -5.51
N ILE A 125 -24.40 18.84 -6.57
CA ILE A 125 -24.93 20.19 -6.48
C ILE A 125 -26.20 20.30 -7.31
N SER A 126 -27.30 20.70 -6.66
CA SER A 126 -28.63 20.78 -7.26
C SER A 126 -29.23 22.18 -7.12
N PRO A 127 -29.99 22.67 -8.12
CA PRO A 127 -30.75 23.92 -7.97
C PRO A 127 -31.85 23.76 -6.92
N ILE A 128 -32.05 24.79 -6.10
CA ILE A 128 -33.21 24.92 -5.21
C ILE A 128 -34.22 25.81 -5.92
N ARG A 129 -35.47 25.35 -6.01
CA ARG A 129 -36.56 26.08 -6.65
C ARG A 129 -37.60 26.52 -5.62
N ASP A 130 -38.22 27.67 -5.85
CA ASP A 130 -39.37 28.13 -5.08
C ASP A 130 -40.69 27.48 -5.55
N GLY A 131 -41.81 27.91 -4.96
CA GLY A 131 -43.14 27.41 -5.31
C GLY A 131 -43.61 27.75 -6.74
N ASN A 132 -42.96 28.71 -7.40
CA ASN A 132 -43.22 29.09 -8.78
C ASN A 132 -42.27 28.37 -9.77
N GLY A 133 -41.33 27.57 -9.27
CA GLY A 133 -40.34 26.86 -10.06
C GLY A 133 -39.09 27.67 -10.39
N GLU A 134 -38.96 28.90 -9.88
CA GLU A 134 -37.80 29.77 -10.08
C GLU A 134 -36.62 29.28 -9.25
N ILE A 135 -35.41 29.33 -9.81
CA ILE A 135 -34.20 28.92 -9.09
C ILE A 135 -33.80 30.03 -8.13
N ILE A 136 -33.81 29.72 -6.83
CA ILE A 136 -33.51 30.69 -5.76
C ILE A 136 -32.16 30.43 -5.07
N GLY A 137 -31.53 29.29 -5.35
CA GLY A 137 -30.26 28.92 -4.75
C GLY A 137 -29.74 27.56 -5.19
N ALA A 138 -28.80 27.03 -4.43
CA ALA A 138 -28.22 25.71 -4.66
C ALA A 138 -28.11 24.92 -3.36
N SER A 139 -28.38 23.62 -3.42
CA SER A 139 -28.00 22.67 -2.38
C SER A 139 -26.74 21.92 -2.81
N LYS A 140 -25.85 21.68 -1.87
CA LYS A 140 -24.60 20.93 -2.03
C LYS A 140 -24.62 19.77 -1.05
N ILE A 141 -24.28 18.59 -1.53
CA ILE A 141 -23.94 17.41 -0.73
C ILE A 141 -22.45 17.15 -0.94
N ALA A 142 -21.68 17.17 0.13
CA ALA A 142 -20.24 16.93 0.11
C ALA A 142 -19.91 15.68 0.95
N ARG A 143 -19.22 14.74 0.31
CA ARG A 143 -18.76 13.49 0.93
C ARG A 143 -17.24 13.46 0.97
N ASP A 144 -16.67 13.12 2.13
CA ASP A 144 -15.24 12.86 2.26
C ASP A 144 -14.85 11.62 1.42
N ILE A 145 -13.87 11.77 0.54
CA ILE A 145 -13.31 10.66 -0.25
C ILE A 145 -11.82 10.43 0.04
N SER A 146 -11.29 11.07 1.08
CA SER A 146 -9.86 11.03 1.44
C SER A 146 -9.40 9.60 1.76
N GLU A 147 -10.20 8.82 2.49
CA GLU A 147 -9.89 7.42 2.79
C GLU A 147 -9.89 6.56 1.53
N ARG A 148 -10.90 6.73 0.67
CA ARG A 148 -11.00 5.99 -0.59
C ARG A 148 -9.81 6.29 -1.50
N LYS A 149 -9.39 7.55 -1.61
CA LYS A 149 -8.21 7.95 -2.40
C LYS A 149 -6.92 7.38 -1.81
N ARG A 150 -6.70 7.51 -0.50
CA ARG A 150 -5.53 6.92 0.17
C ARG A 150 -5.45 5.40 -0.01
N ALA A 151 -6.58 4.70 0.09
CA ALA A 151 -6.64 3.26 -0.15
C ALA A 151 -6.30 2.90 -1.61
N ALA A 152 -6.80 3.67 -2.58
CA ALA A 152 -6.50 3.47 -3.99
C ALA A 152 -5.01 3.72 -4.31
N GLU A 153 -4.43 4.80 -3.79
CA GLU A 153 -3.00 5.11 -3.93
C GLU A 153 -2.12 4.03 -3.30
N HIS A 154 -2.50 3.53 -2.12
CA HIS A 154 -1.79 2.44 -1.46
C HIS A 154 -1.84 1.15 -2.30
N GLN A 155 -3.01 0.82 -2.85
CA GLN A 155 -3.16 -0.34 -3.73
C GLN A 155 -2.30 -0.21 -4.99
N GLU A 156 -2.25 0.97 -5.61
CA GLU A 156 -1.41 1.22 -6.78
C GLU A 156 0.09 1.05 -6.46
N LEU A 157 0.53 1.53 -5.29
CA LEU A 157 1.90 1.35 -4.84
C LEU A 157 2.25 -0.13 -4.65
N LEU A 158 1.37 -0.91 -4.01
CA LEU A 158 1.56 -2.35 -3.84
C LEU A 158 1.61 -3.08 -5.19
N LEU A 159 0.73 -2.72 -6.14
CA LEU A 159 0.73 -3.29 -7.49
C LEU A 159 2.03 -2.96 -8.23
N ARG A 160 2.50 -1.71 -8.15
CA ARG A 160 3.77 -1.31 -8.76
C ARG A 160 4.95 -2.08 -8.18
N GLU A 161 4.99 -2.27 -6.86
CA GLU A 161 6.02 -3.07 -6.20
C GLU A 161 5.96 -4.55 -6.66
N MET A 162 4.76 -5.13 -6.71
CA MET A 162 4.56 -6.49 -7.23
C MET A 162 5.01 -6.63 -8.68
N HIS A 163 4.68 -5.67 -9.55
CA HIS A 163 5.14 -5.65 -10.93
C HIS A 163 6.67 -5.62 -11.03
N HIS A 164 7.33 -4.79 -10.22
CA HIS A 164 8.79 -4.75 -10.17
C HIS A 164 9.38 -6.08 -9.71
N ARG A 165 8.81 -6.71 -8.67
CA ARG A 165 9.25 -8.02 -8.17
C ARG A 165 9.10 -9.11 -9.23
N VAL A 166 7.94 -9.19 -9.88
CA VAL A 166 7.66 -10.17 -10.94
C VAL A 166 8.62 -9.99 -12.13
N LYS A 167 8.85 -8.73 -12.56
CA LYS A 167 9.82 -8.44 -13.63
C LYS A 167 11.23 -8.93 -13.25
N ASN A 168 11.66 -8.70 -12.02
CA ASN A 168 12.95 -9.16 -11.53
C ASN A 168 13.04 -10.70 -11.53
N LEU A 169 11.99 -11.40 -11.10
CA LEU A 169 11.92 -12.87 -11.12
C LEU A 169 12.07 -13.42 -12.55
N PHE A 170 11.40 -12.82 -13.54
CA PHE A 170 11.54 -13.24 -14.94
C PHE A 170 12.94 -12.97 -15.49
N ALA A 171 13.54 -11.81 -15.19
CA ALA A 171 14.90 -11.50 -15.61
C ALA A 171 15.94 -12.50 -15.05
N ILE A 172 15.79 -12.87 -13.78
CA ILE A 172 16.62 -13.88 -13.11
C ILE A 172 16.39 -15.25 -13.76
N THR A 173 15.14 -15.64 -13.98
CA THR A 173 14.80 -16.93 -14.61
C THR A 173 15.40 -17.06 -16.00
N GLY A 174 15.28 -16.01 -16.84
CA GLY A 174 15.90 -15.98 -18.17
C GLY A 174 17.42 -16.07 -18.12
N SER A 175 18.04 -15.43 -17.12
CA SER A 175 19.49 -15.52 -16.88
C SER A 175 19.91 -16.94 -16.46
N ILE A 176 19.14 -17.60 -15.60
CA ILE A 176 19.35 -18.99 -15.19
C ILE A 176 19.31 -19.92 -16.41
N ILE A 177 18.30 -19.80 -17.26
CA ILE A 177 18.17 -20.62 -18.48
C ILE A 177 19.36 -20.41 -19.41
N THR A 178 19.69 -19.15 -19.71
CA THR A 178 20.79 -18.80 -20.63
C THR A 178 22.13 -19.33 -20.15
N LEU A 179 22.39 -19.23 -18.84
CA LEU A 179 23.67 -19.65 -18.27
C LEU A 179 23.72 -21.17 -18.10
N ALA A 180 22.63 -21.81 -17.67
CA ALA A 180 22.55 -23.27 -17.55
C ALA A 180 22.77 -23.96 -18.91
N ALA A 181 22.16 -23.42 -19.98
CA ALA A 181 22.34 -23.93 -21.34
C ALA A 181 23.80 -23.90 -21.81
N ARG A 182 24.59 -22.90 -21.37
CA ARG A 182 26.01 -22.77 -21.73
C ARG A 182 26.93 -23.74 -20.99
N THR A 183 26.54 -24.18 -19.79
CA THR A 183 27.42 -24.96 -18.91
C THR A 183 27.05 -26.44 -18.83
N ALA A 184 25.83 -26.82 -19.22
CA ALA A 184 25.38 -28.19 -19.16
C ALA A 184 26.10 -29.06 -20.19
N LYS A 185 26.60 -30.22 -19.74
CA LYS A 185 27.24 -31.22 -20.61
C LYS A 185 26.23 -32.16 -21.26
N THR A 186 25.11 -32.41 -20.58
CA THR A 186 24.02 -33.27 -21.05
C THR A 186 22.66 -32.59 -20.88
N THR A 187 21.65 -33.07 -21.61
CA THR A 187 20.27 -32.61 -21.47
C THR A 187 19.70 -32.92 -20.09
N THR A 188 20.09 -34.05 -19.48
CA THR A 188 19.71 -34.43 -18.12
C THR A 188 20.31 -33.47 -17.08
N ASP A 189 21.58 -33.08 -17.24
CA ASP A 189 22.23 -32.09 -16.36
C ASP A 189 21.54 -30.73 -16.45
N LEU A 190 21.17 -30.33 -17.68
CA LEU A 190 20.42 -29.09 -17.92
C LEU A 190 19.06 -29.12 -17.21
N ALA A 191 18.28 -30.17 -17.42
CA ALA A 191 16.94 -30.30 -16.84
C ALA A 191 16.97 -30.36 -15.31
N SER A 192 17.86 -31.17 -14.74
CA SER A 192 18.02 -31.29 -13.28
C SER A 192 18.52 -29.99 -12.65
N GLY A 193 19.52 -29.35 -13.28
CA GLY A 193 20.06 -28.06 -12.81
C GLY A 193 19.07 -26.90 -12.92
N LEU A 194 18.22 -26.87 -13.96
CA LEU A 194 17.17 -25.86 -14.09
C LEU A 194 16.08 -26.07 -13.04
N LYS A 195 15.63 -27.31 -12.86
CA LYS A 195 14.59 -27.68 -11.89
C LYS A 195 15.00 -27.29 -10.46
N GLY A 196 16.23 -27.62 -10.05
CA GLY A 196 16.75 -27.26 -8.72
C GLY A 196 16.73 -25.76 -8.46
N ARG A 197 17.18 -24.96 -9.42
CA ARG A 197 17.24 -23.49 -9.29
C ARG A 197 15.87 -22.83 -9.30
N LEU A 198 14.94 -23.32 -10.11
CA LEU A 198 13.55 -22.85 -10.10
C LEU A 198 12.87 -23.15 -8.76
N MET A 199 13.13 -24.32 -8.17
CA MET A 199 12.62 -24.68 -6.85
C MET A 199 13.21 -23.80 -5.75
N ALA A 200 14.52 -23.50 -5.81
CA ALA A 200 15.15 -22.56 -4.89
C ALA A 200 14.55 -21.14 -5.00
N LEU A 201 14.31 -20.68 -6.24
CA LEU A 201 13.65 -19.40 -6.51
C LEU A 201 12.22 -19.36 -5.96
N SER A 202 11.46 -20.44 -6.13
CA SER A 202 10.09 -20.57 -5.58
C SER A 202 10.08 -20.46 -4.06
N ARG A 203 10.95 -21.21 -3.37
CA ARG A 203 11.08 -21.16 -1.90
C ARG A 203 11.48 -19.78 -1.41
N ALA A 204 12.44 -19.14 -2.10
CA ALA A 204 12.84 -17.77 -1.78
C ALA A 204 11.68 -16.78 -1.93
N HIS A 205 10.81 -16.98 -2.93
CA HIS A 205 9.65 -16.13 -3.14
C HIS A 205 8.55 -16.34 -2.10
N GLU A 206 8.29 -17.59 -1.69
CA GLU A 206 7.37 -17.90 -0.57
C GLU A 206 7.79 -17.17 0.72
N MET A 207 9.09 -17.03 0.98
CA MET A 207 9.62 -16.30 2.14
C MET A 207 9.43 -14.77 2.06
N THR A 208 9.14 -14.23 0.87
CA THR A 208 8.90 -12.79 0.64
C THR A 208 7.42 -12.41 0.67
N LEU A 209 6.52 -13.40 0.66
CA LEU A 209 5.09 -13.17 0.71
C LEU A 209 4.68 -12.87 2.16
N PRO A 210 3.91 -11.79 2.41
CA PRO A 210 3.33 -11.57 3.71
C PRO A 210 2.44 -12.76 4.08
N SER A 211 2.61 -13.30 5.29
CA SER A 211 1.76 -14.37 5.78
C SER A 211 0.31 -13.88 5.83
N LEU A 212 -0.54 -14.44 4.97
CA LEU A 212 -1.96 -14.09 4.87
C LEU A 212 -2.76 -14.33 6.16
N ASN A 213 -2.18 -15.06 7.12
CA ASN A 213 -2.80 -15.45 8.40
C ASN A 213 -2.27 -14.66 9.61
N ALA A 214 -1.32 -13.73 9.43
CA ALA A 214 -0.83 -12.92 10.53
C ALA A 214 -1.66 -11.62 10.61
N GLU A 215 -2.72 -11.66 11.41
CA GLU A 215 -3.39 -10.46 11.88
C GLU A 215 -2.33 -9.47 12.41
N ALA A 216 -2.31 -8.27 11.85
CA ALA A 216 -1.67 -7.09 12.44
C ALA A 216 -0.16 -7.14 12.75
N ALA A 217 0.69 -7.55 11.79
CA ALA A 217 2.08 -7.08 11.78
C ALA A 217 2.23 -5.96 10.75
N THR A 218 2.27 -4.71 11.20
CA THR A 218 2.58 -3.49 10.43
C THR A 218 4.03 -3.43 9.90
N GLY A 219 4.66 -4.60 9.69
CA GLY A 219 6.03 -4.74 9.23
C GLY A 219 6.12 -5.55 7.94
N THR A 220 7.03 -5.15 7.06
CA THR A 220 7.53 -5.99 5.96
C THR A 220 7.84 -7.39 6.49
N PRO A 221 7.44 -8.49 5.81
CA PRO A 221 7.78 -9.84 6.25
C PRO A 221 9.30 -9.97 6.37
N GLN A 222 9.80 -9.98 7.61
CA GLN A 222 11.22 -10.08 7.90
C GLN A 222 11.63 -11.56 7.84
N THR A 223 12.53 -11.88 6.91
CA THR A 223 13.26 -13.14 6.87
C THR A 223 14.64 -12.89 7.44
N THR A 224 15.09 -13.73 8.37
CA THR A 224 16.47 -13.68 8.85
C THR A 224 17.40 -14.51 7.97
N LEU A 225 18.69 -14.17 7.96
CA LEU A 225 19.71 -14.90 7.19
C LEU A 225 19.77 -16.38 7.60
N PHE A 226 19.66 -16.69 8.89
CA PHE A 226 19.68 -18.08 9.35
C PHE A 226 18.44 -18.84 8.92
N ARG A 227 17.26 -18.19 8.87
CA ARG A 227 16.05 -18.81 8.34
C ARG A 227 16.20 -19.13 6.85
N LEU A 228 16.80 -18.21 6.08
CA LEU A 228 17.09 -18.43 4.67
C LEU A 228 18.06 -19.60 4.46
N LEU A 229 19.19 -19.60 5.17
CA LEU A 229 20.20 -20.65 5.06
C LEU A 229 19.65 -22.01 5.49
N SER A 230 18.92 -22.08 6.61
CA SER A 230 18.28 -23.31 7.08
C SER A 230 17.33 -23.90 6.03
N ASN A 231 16.49 -23.08 5.39
CA ASN A 231 15.58 -23.56 4.34
C ASN A 231 16.30 -24.08 3.09
N ILE A 232 17.44 -23.49 2.74
CA ILE A 232 18.27 -23.92 1.62
C ILE A 232 19.00 -25.23 1.95
N LEU A 233 19.47 -25.36 3.19
CA LEU A 233 20.31 -26.46 3.65
C LEU A 233 19.52 -27.68 4.16
N ALA A 234 18.27 -27.51 4.57
CA ALA A 234 17.40 -28.58 5.08
C ALA A 234 17.34 -29.84 4.18
N PRO A 235 17.27 -29.74 2.84
CA PRO A 235 17.28 -30.93 1.97
C PRO A 235 18.58 -31.74 2.00
N TYR A 236 19.67 -31.19 2.57
CA TYR A 236 20.97 -31.84 2.65
C TYR A 236 21.24 -32.44 4.04
N GLU A 237 20.30 -32.34 4.98
CA GLU A 237 20.34 -33.14 6.21
C GLU A 237 20.11 -34.62 5.90
N ARG A 238 20.66 -35.49 6.76
CA ARG A 238 20.40 -36.93 6.74
C ARG A 238 19.84 -37.35 8.09
N GLU A 239 19.01 -38.39 8.11
CA GLU A 239 18.50 -38.97 9.35
C GLU A 239 19.66 -39.32 10.29
N GLY A 240 19.67 -38.72 11.49
CA GLY A 240 20.62 -39.05 12.56
C GLY A 240 21.95 -38.26 12.57
N ALA A 241 22.22 -37.34 11.64
CA ALA A 241 23.45 -36.54 11.66
C ALA A 241 23.26 -35.09 11.17
N THR A 242 23.59 -34.11 12.02
CA THR A 242 23.66 -32.69 11.64
C THR A 242 24.91 -32.46 10.79
N ARG A 243 24.71 -32.29 9.47
CA ARG A 243 25.77 -32.10 8.48
C ARG A 243 26.23 -30.65 8.35
N TRP A 244 25.42 -29.72 8.84
CA TRP A 244 25.71 -28.30 8.80
C TRP A 244 25.38 -27.60 10.12
N LYS A 245 25.99 -26.44 10.35
CA LYS A 245 25.76 -25.62 11.54
C LYS A 245 25.81 -24.14 11.17
N LEU A 246 24.92 -23.35 11.78
CA LEU A 246 24.93 -21.89 11.73
C LEU A 246 25.42 -21.34 13.07
N THR A 247 26.30 -20.34 13.03
CA THR A 247 26.85 -19.69 14.23
C THR A 247 26.99 -18.18 14.03
N GLY A 248 26.88 -17.43 15.13
CA GLY A 248 27.08 -15.98 15.14
C GLY A 248 25.79 -15.18 14.98
N ASP A 249 25.87 -14.03 14.31
CA ASP A 249 24.79 -13.04 14.26
C ASP A 249 23.71 -13.42 13.24
N ASP A 250 22.43 -13.42 13.66
CA ASP A 250 21.29 -13.57 12.75
C ASP A 250 20.72 -12.19 12.40
N ILE A 251 20.67 -11.86 11.11
CA ILE A 251 20.33 -10.52 10.61
C ILE A 251 19.16 -10.59 9.65
N ASP A 252 18.31 -9.58 9.70
CA ASP A 252 17.22 -9.39 8.74
C ASP A 252 17.74 -9.21 7.31
N VAL A 253 17.11 -9.92 6.39
CA VAL A 253 17.33 -9.80 4.95
C VAL A 253 16.12 -9.10 4.33
N SER A 254 16.37 -7.96 3.69
CA SER A 254 15.33 -7.21 2.97
C SER A 254 14.70 -8.05 1.86
N GLY A 255 13.38 -7.94 1.69
CA GLY A 255 12.61 -8.77 0.74
C GLY A 255 13.11 -8.73 -0.71
N ASN A 256 13.60 -7.58 -1.16
CA ASN A 256 14.19 -7.41 -2.50
C ASN A 256 15.61 -8.03 -2.64
N LYS A 257 16.26 -8.42 -1.54
CA LYS A 257 17.59 -9.08 -1.49
C LYS A 257 17.51 -10.58 -1.28
N ILE A 258 16.43 -11.09 -0.68
CA ILE A 258 16.23 -12.51 -0.36
C ILE A 258 16.51 -13.40 -1.57
N THR A 259 15.97 -13.07 -2.74
CA THR A 259 16.16 -13.86 -3.96
C THR A 259 17.63 -13.99 -4.39
N ASN A 260 18.40 -12.90 -4.29
CA ASN A 260 19.82 -12.91 -4.68
C ASN A 260 20.63 -13.80 -3.73
N PHE A 261 20.47 -13.61 -2.42
CA PHE A 261 21.14 -14.46 -1.43
C PHE A 261 20.69 -15.92 -1.53
N ALA A 262 19.40 -16.17 -1.79
CA ALA A 262 18.89 -17.52 -1.96
C ALA A 262 19.57 -18.26 -3.11
N LEU A 263 19.72 -17.61 -4.26
CA LEU A 263 20.41 -18.20 -5.41
C LEU A 263 21.89 -18.41 -5.13
N LEU A 264 22.56 -17.44 -4.49
CA LEU A 264 23.98 -17.54 -4.16
C LEU A 264 24.26 -18.74 -3.24
N PHE A 265 23.53 -18.84 -2.13
CA PHE A 265 23.72 -19.91 -1.17
C PHE A 265 23.22 -21.26 -1.70
N HIS A 266 22.21 -21.28 -2.57
CA HIS A 266 21.79 -22.50 -3.26
C HIS A 266 22.88 -23.06 -4.18
N GLU A 267 23.61 -22.20 -4.89
CA GLU A 267 24.77 -22.65 -5.68
C GLU A 267 25.89 -23.19 -4.79
N PHE A 268 26.18 -22.55 -3.66
CA PHE A 268 27.18 -23.05 -2.71
C PHE A 268 26.79 -24.41 -2.14
N ALA A 269 25.55 -24.57 -1.68
CA ALA A 269 25.02 -25.84 -1.18
C ALA A 269 25.08 -26.95 -2.24
N THR A 270 24.71 -26.63 -3.48
CA THR A 270 24.75 -27.59 -4.59
C THR A 270 26.18 -28.01 -4.92
N ASN A 271 27.14 -27.08 -4.90
CA ASN A 271 28.55 -27.40 -5.12
C ASN A 271 29.12 -28.26 -3.99
N ALA A 272 28.82 -27.93 -2.73
CA ALA A 272 29.20 -28.72 -1.58
C ALA A 272 28.65 -30.16 -1.70
N ALA A 273 27.41 -30.33 -2.15
CA ALA A 273 26.78 -31.64 -2.30
C ALA A 273 27.29 -32.46 -3.49
N LYS A 274 27.72 -31.82 -4.57
CA LYS A 274 28.22 -32.50 -5.77
C LYS A 274 29.71 -32.81 -5.71
N TYR A 275 30.50 -31.89 -5.16
CA TYR A 275 31.95 -31.89 -5.30
C TYR A 275 32.69 -31.69 -3.97
N GLY A 276 32.01 -31.27 -2.92
CA GLY A 276 32.63 -30.81 -1.66
C GLY A 276 32.24 -31.64 -0.45
N ALA A 277 32.20 -31.01 0.72
CA ALA A 277 32.00 -31.73 1.98
C ALA A 277 30.65 -32.49 2.06
N LEU A 278 29.58 -31.96 1.46
CA LEU A 278 28.27 -32.61 1.51
C LEU A 278 28.14 -33.83 0.56
N SER A 279 29.15 -34.12 -0.25
CA SER A 279 29.14 -35.30 -1.15
C SER A 279 29.61 -36.59 -0.46
N VAL A 280 30.31 -36.51 0.67
CA VAL A 280 30.87 -37.65 1.43
C VAL A 280 30.17 -37.79 2.79
N GLU A 281 30.32 -38.91 3.51
CA GLU A 281 29.54 -39.17 4.74
C GLU A 281 30.01 -38.35 5.94
N GLU A 282 31.32 -38.15 6.09
CA GLU A 282 31.96 -37.48 7.23
C GLU A 282 32.08 -35.95 7.08
N GLY A 283 31.74 -35.45 5.89
CA GLY A 283 31.93 -34.04 5.55
C GLY A 283 31.00 -33.11 6.31
N LYS A 284 31.48 -31.95 6.72
CA LYS A 284 30.73 -30.97 7.52
C LYS A 284 30.76 -29.59 6.87
N LEU A 285 29.69 -28.84 7.10
CA LEU A 285 29.55 -27.46 6.66
C LEU A 285 29.26 -26.54 7.85
N ASP A 286 30.22 -25.69 8.20
CA ASP A 286 30.04 -24.66 9.23
C ASP A 286 29.87 -23.30 8.56
N ILE A 287 28.81 -22.58 8.92
CA ILE A 287 28.56 -21.22 8.44
C ILE A 287 28.59 -20.29 9.65
N ALA A 288 29.56 -19.38 9.66
CA ALA A 288 29.72 -18.37 10.69
C ALA A 288 29.39 -16.99 10.14
N VAL A 289 28.58 -16.24 10.87
CA VAL A 289 28.18 -14.87 10.51
C VAL A 289 28.64 -13.92 11.61
N THR A 290 29.32 -12.85 11.25
CA THR A 290 29.83 -11.87 12.22
C THR A 290 29.62 -10.46 11.70
N ALA A 291 28.87 -9.66 12.45
CA ALA A 291 28.69 -8.24 12.20
C ALA A 291 29.87 -7.44 12.76
N LYS A 292 30.61 -6.75 11.89
CA LYS A 292 31.73 -5.86 12.23
C LYS A 292 31.42 -4.46 11.74
N GLY A 293 30.71 -3.69 12.55
CA GLY A 293 30.24 -2.35 12.18
C GLY A 293 29.33 -2.40 10.95
N GLU A 294 29.72 -1.71 9.87
CA GLU A 294 28.96 -1.63 8.62
C GLU A 294 29.19 -2.83 7.67
N ILE A 295 30.04 -3.79 8.04
CA ILE A 295 30.30 -4.98 7.23
C ILE A 295 29.81 -6.22 7.99
N LEU A 296 29.00 -7.02 7.30
CA LEU A 296 28.66 -8.37 7.69
C LEU A 296 29.63 -9.33 7.02
N GLU A 297 30.36 -10.10 7.82
CA GLU A 297 31.24 -11.16 7.33
C GLU A 297 30.53 -12.50 7.44
N ILE A 298 30.44 -13.23 6.32
CA ILE A 298 29.88 -14.58 6.27
C ILE A 298 30.97 -15.54 5.81
N VAL A 299 31.27 -16.54 6.64
CA VAL A 299 32.26 -17.57 6.35
C VAL A 299 31.54 -18.89 6.16
N TRP A 300 31.65 -19.47 4.97
CA TRP A 300 31.19 -20.80 4.62
C TRP A 300 32.40 -21.74 4.64
N LEU A 301 32.42 -22.69 5.56
CA LEU A 301 33.55 -23.59 5.79
C LEU A 301 33.14 -25.04 5.57
N GLU A 302 33.68 -25.65 4.53
CA GLU A 302 33.57 -27.08 4.24
C GLU A 302 34.78 -27.82 4.80
N SER A 303 34.53 -28.85 5.60
CA SER A 303 35.56 -29.68 6.24
C SER A 303 35.30 -31.16 5.99
N ASN A 304 36.35 -31.99 6.07
CA ASN A 304 36.28 -33.45 5.84
C ASN A 304 35.65 -33.82 4.48
N GLY A 305 35.85 -32.98 3.47
CA GLY A 305 35.45 -33.23 2.11
C GLY A 305 36.41 -34.15 1.35
N PRO A 306 36.09 -34.51 0.11
CA PRO A 306 36.96 -35.32 -0.74
C PRO A 306 38.31 -34.63 -0.95
N GLN A 307 39.38 -35.42 -0.98
CA GLN A 307 40.70 -34.88 -1.30
C GLN A 307 40.73 -34.35 -2.73
N HIS A 308 41.25 -33.14 -2.89
CA HIS A 308 41.41 -32.51 -4.18
C HIS A 308 42.88 -32.36 -4.52
N SER A 309 43.28 -32.77 -5.72
CA SER A 309 44.61 -32.42 -6.22
C SER A 309 44.63 -30.91 -6.51
N THR A 310 45.65 -30.21 -6.02
CA THR A 310 45.84 -28.76 -6.21
C THR A 310 46.08 -28.36 -7.69
N SER A 311 46.14 -29.34 -8.60
CA SER A 311 46.54 -29.17 -10.01
C SER A 311 45.37 -29.18 -11.01
N GLU A 312 44.12 -29.39 -10.59
CA GLU A 312 43.01 -29.31 -11.54
C GLU A 312 42.64 -27.85 -11.80
N THR A 313 42.92 -27.37 -13.01
CA THR A 313 42.40 -26.12 -13.54
C THR A 313 40.87 -26.18 -13.59
N ARG A 314 40.22 -25.78 -12.49
CA ARG A 314 38.76 -25.86 -12.35
C ARG A 314 38.12 -24.77 -13.19
N SER A 315 37.26 -25.18 -14.12
CA SER A 315 36.66 -24.29 -15.12
C SER A 315 35.75 -23.24 -14.48
N ILE A 316 35.76 -22.04 -15.05
CA ILE A 316 34.83 -20.96 -14.71
C ILE A 316 33.42 -21.39 -15.12
N GLY A 317 32.66 -21.95 -14.18
CA GLY A 317 31.30 -22.45 -14.39
C GLY A 317 30.23 -21.40 -14.13
N PHE A 318 28.98 -21.86 -14.03
CA PHE A 318 27.81 -21.04 -13.71
C PHE A 318 27.98 -20.29 -12.38
N GLY A 319 28.43 -20.99 -11.33
CA GLY A 319 28.59 -20.43 -9.98
C GLY A 319 29.47 -19.18 -9.95
N SER A 320 30.65 -19.25 -10.56
CA SER A 320 31.59 -18.12 -10.63
C SER A 320 31.02 -16.89 -11.36
N ARG A 321 30.15 -17.09 -12.35
CA ARG A 321 29.45 -15.99 -13.05
C ARG A 321 28.28 -15.44 -12.24
N LEU A 322 27.52 -16.30 -11.57
CA LEU A 322 26.43 -15.86 -10.69
C LEU A 322 26.99 -15.00 -9.56
N GLU A 323 28.08 -15.43 -8.93
CA GLU A 323 28.78 -14.66 -7.91
C GLU A 323 29.26 -13.30 -8.41
N GLN A 324 29.74 -13.23 -9.65
CA GLN A 324 30.15 -11.95 -10.22
C GLN A 324 28.94 -11.01 -10.44
N ILE A 325 27.80 -11.55 -10.88
CA ILE A 325 26.56 -10.78 -11.06
C ILE A 325 26.02 -10.30 -9.72
N ILE A 326 25.92 -11.21 -8.74
CA ILE A 326 25.39 -10.91 -7.41
C ILE A 326 26.35 -10.00 -6.65
N GLY A 327 27.65 -10.27 -6.71
CA GLY A 327 28.70 -9.44 -6.13
C GLY A 327 28.65 -8.01 -6.63
N LYS A 328 28.49 -7.79 -7.95
CA LYS A 328 28.29 -6.44 -8.50
C LYS A 328 26.95 -5.81 -8.10
N SER A 329 25.87 -6.57 -8.09
CA SER A 329 24.52 -6.08 -7.78
C SER A 329 24.36 -5.67 -6.31
N LEU A 330 25.02 -6.40 -5.41
CA LEU A 330 24.94 -6.19 -3.96
C LEU A 330 26.17 -5.48 -3.38
N GLY A 331 27.23 -5.24 -4.17
CA GLY A 331 28.51 -4.74 -3.64
C GLY A 331 29.17 -5.71 -2.66
N VAL A 332 29.01 -7.01 -2.90
CA VAL A 332 29.54 -8.07 -2.03
C VAL A 332 30.85 -8.60 -2.60
N ASP A 333 31.89 -8.60 -1.78
CA ASP A 333 33.17 -9.21 -2.10
C ASP A 333 33.18 -10.67 -1.67
N ILE A 334 33.53 -11.56 -2.60
CA ILE A 334 33.55 -13.01 -2.37
C ILE A 334 34.96 -13.52 -2.65
N SER A 335 35.55 -14.22 -1.68
CA SER A 335 36.87 -14.84 -1.78
C SER A 335 36.81 -16.32 -1.44
N ARG A 336 37.77 -17.09 -1.99
CA ARG A 336 37.85 -18.54 -1.80
C ARG A 336 39.24 -18.99 -1.44
N GLU A 337 39.29 -19.94 -0.52
CA GLU A 337 40.50 -20.65 -0.14
C GLU A 337 40.23 -22.16 -0.18
N TRP A 338 40.94 -22.86 -1.05
CA TRP A 338 40.84 -24.30 -1.18
C TRP A 338 41.81 -24.97 -0.19
N MET A 339 41.30 -25.93 0.56
CA MET A 339 42.08 -26.72 1.51
C MET A 339 42.16 -28.18 1.03
N PRO A 340 43.15 -28.97 1.49
CA PRO A 340 43.32 -30.36 1.03
C PRO A 340 42.07 -31.25 1.14
N ASN A 341 41.23 -31.00 2.14
CA ASN A 341 39.99 -31.72 2.43
C ASN A 341 38.81 -30.77 2.66
N GLY A 342 38.78 -29.61 1.99
CA GLY A 342 37.76 -28.61 2.25
C GLY A 342 37.82 -27.35 1.38
N LEU A 343 36.92 -26.42 1.69
CA LEU A 343 36.78 -25.13 1.01
C LEU A 343 36.33 -24.08 2.03
N SER A 344 36.97 -22.92 2.04
CA SER A 344 36.47 -21.73 2.71
C SER A 344 36.01 -20.70 1.68
N ILE A 345 34.78 -20.21 1.82
CA ILE A 345 34.27 -19.06 1.08
C ILE A 345 33.98 -17.95 2.08
N ARG A 346 34.56 -16.78 1.87
CA ARG A 346 34.35 -15.60 2.72
C ARG A 346 33.66 -14.50 1.92
N LEU A 347 32.51 -14.06 2.43
CA LEU A 347 31.73 -12.97 1.88
C LEU A 347 31.84 -11.76 2.80
N SER A 348 32.20 -10.61 2.23
CA SER A 348 32.12 -9.31 2.90
C SER A 348 30.95 -8.54 2.33
N VAL A 349 29.90 -8.38 3.14
CA VAL A 349 28.61 -7.83 2.74
C VAL A 349 28.41 -6.49 3.45
N PRO A 350 28.28 -5.35 2.74
CA PRO A 350 27.87 -4.11 3.37
C PRO A 350 26.50 -4.29 4.06
N ARG A 351 26.34 -3.81 5.29
CA ARG A 351 25.12 -4.02 6.07
C ARG A 351 23.87 -3.46 5.36
N GLY A 352 24.01 -2.30 4.71
CA GLY A 352 22.98 -1.72 3.84
C GLY A 352 22.67 -2.51 2.57
N ALA A 353 23.51 -3.49 2.19
CA ALA A 353 23.25 -4.38 1.07
C ALA A 353 22.40 -5.61 1.44
N ILE A 354 22.30 -5.94 2.73
CA ILE A 354 21.50 -7.07 3.24
C ILE A 354 20.21 -6.62 3.92
N SER A 355 20.26 -5.53 4.69
CA SER A 355 19.13 -4.99 5.44
C SER A 355 18.95 -3.51 5.13
N ASP A 356 17.71 -3.07 4.90
CA ASP A 356 17.36 -1.64 4.77
C ASP A 356 17.27 -0.95 6.15
N SER A 357 17.66 -1.62 7.24
CA SER A 357 17.74 -1.02 8.57
C SER A 357 18.90 -0.03 8.65
N SER A 358 18.64 1.22 8.26
CA SER A 358 19.32 2.37 8.85
C SER A 358 19.27 2.24 10.37
N GLY A 359 20.44 2.24 11.01
CA GLY A 359 20.59 2.14 12.45
C GLY A 359 19.58 3.02 13.18
N ARG A 360 18.86 2.42 14.11
CA ARG A 360 18.18 3.13 15.18
C ARG A 360 19.02 3.03 16.44
#